data_AF-A0A830HNW3-F1
#
_entry.id   AF-A0A830HNW3-F1
#
_cell.length_a   1.000
_cell.length_b   1.000
_cell.length_c   1.000
_cell.angle_alpha   90.00
_cell.angle_beta   90.00
_cell.angle_gamma   90.00
#
_symmetry.space_group_name_H-M   'P 1'
#
loop_
_entity.id
_entity.type
_entity.pdbx_description
1 polymer ?
#
loop_
_entity_poly.entity_id
_entity_poly.type
_entity_poly.pdbx_seq_one_letter_code
_entity_poly.pdbx_strand_id
1 'polypeptide(L)'
;MVAEIGPQFRHGRSCITSHLSTHLARNPDANFKSWIASLHPENVTLDPRLDNANPEENEWLAIWAEAVSGRDTDAEVGGDEPATLTDAEAQTTSARQAQPLRGWGGLVDISLGVGLSLAAGGLAGGTELFYACVLWTARGAYAAYQSAAAMDGVLRIFAAIPGLVALVCWLVAWALLVFQSVFQELFSVFGLFVTVVVSLNPRQAWSQYESLRRIGKRVRCVAMRTLKTGRTERRILTEYVRTSMPTLR
;
A
#
# COMPACT_ATOMS: atom_id res chain seq x y z
N MET A 1 11.05 -36.89 16.26
CA MET A 1 11.01 -35.53 16.80
C MET A 1 10.17 -34.68 15.85
N VAL A 2 8.93 -34.35 16.22
CA VAL A 2 8.07 -33.47 15.43
C VAL A 2 8.44 -32.04 15.83
N ALA A 3 8.97 -31.25 14.89
CA ALA A 3 9.27 -29.85 15.14
C ALA A 3 7.96 -29.11 15.48
N GLU A 4 7.91 -28.39 16.60
CA GLU A 4 6.76 -27.58 16.95
C GLU A 4 6.53 -26.53 15.84
N ILE A 5 5.45 -26.71 15.09
CA ILE A 5 5.00 -25.75 14.09
C ILE A 5 4.63 -24.45 14.82
N GLY A 6 5.39 -23.39 14.55
CA GLY A 6 5.23 -22.10 15.23
C GLY A 6 3.83 -21.49 15.03
N PRO A 7 3.38 -20.63 15.97
CA PRO A 7 2.03 -20.04 15.96
C PRO A 7 1.67 -19.23 14.70
N GLN A 8 2.68 -18.77 13.93
CA GLN A 8 2.46 -18.05 12.68
C GLN A 8 1.91 -18.95 11.57
N PHE A 9 2.36 -20.21 11.50
CA PHE A 9 1.87 -21.18 10.51
C PHE A 9 0.39 -21.53 10.72
N ARG A 10 -0.05 -21.60 11.99
CA ARG A 10 -1.46 -21.86 12.33
C ARG A 10 -2.40 -20.78 11.81
N HIS A 11 -2.00 -19.51 11.91
CA HIS A 11 -2.80 -18.40 11.39
C HIS A 11 -2.87 -18.41 9.86
N GLY A 12 -1.76 -18.72 9.19
CA GLY A 12 -1.71 -18.87 7.74
C GLY A 12 -2.67 -19.95 7.25
N ARG A 13 -2.63 -21.14 7.85
CA ARG A 13 -3.51 -22.27 7.49
C ARG A 13 -4.99 -21.93 7.67
N SER A 14 -5.37 -21.27 8.77
CA SER A 14 -6.77 -20.85 9.00
C SER A 14 -7.27 -19.87 7.94
N CYS A 15 -6.45 -18.91 7.52
CA CYS A 15 -6.80 -17.97 6.45
C CYS A 15 -7.00 -18.69 5.11
N ILE A 16 -6.09 -19.61 4.77
CA ILE A 16 -6.12 -20.38 3.51
C ILE A 16 -7.35 -21.29 3.46
N THR A 17 -7.65 -22.00 4.55
CA THR A 17 -8.83 -22.89 4.64
C THR A 17 -10.14 -22.10 4.57
N SER A 18 -10.23 -20.94 5.22
CA SER A 18 -11.40 -20.04 5.10
C SER A 18 -11.58 -19.48 3.68
N HIS A 19 -10.48 -19.17 2.99
CA HIS A 19 -10.56 -18.75 1.59
C HIS A 19 -11.02 -19.90 0.69
N LEU A 20 -10.47 -21.10 0.90
CA LEU A 20 -10.82 -22.30 0.15
C LEU A 20 -12.31 -22.66 0.29
N SER A 21 -12.85 -22.65 1.51
CA SER A 21 -14.27 -22.93 1.74
C SER A 21 -15.17 -21.93 1.01
N THR A 22 -14.83 -20.64 1.06
CA THR A 22 -15.53 -19.58 0.32
C THR A 22 -15.43 -19.78 -1.20
N HIS A 23 -14.25 -20.17 -1.69
CA HIS A 23 -14.01 -20.41 -3.11
C HIS A 23 -14.83 -21.59 -3.62
N LEU A 24 -14.78 -22.72 -2.93
CA LEU A 24 -15.52 -23.92 -3.29
C LEU A 24 -17.04 -23.75 -3.13
N ALA A 25 -17.52 -22.88 -2.25
CA ALA A 25 -18.95 -22.57 -2.12
C ALA A 25 -19.47 -21.77 -3.33
N ARG A 26 -18.62 -20.94 -3.94
CA ARG A 26 -18.96 -20.15 -5.14
C ARG A 26 -18.71 -20.90 -6.44
N ASN A 27 -17.83 -21.90 -6.40
CA ASN A 27 -17.37 -22.66 -7.55
C ASN A 27 -17.41 -24.16 -7.19
N PRO A 28 -18.58 -24.81 -7.25
CA PRO A 28 -18.70 -26.22 -6.87
C PRO A 28 -17.81 -27.14 -7.72
N ASP A 29 -17.60 -26.79 -8.99
CA ASP A 29 -16.76 -27.54 -9.93
C ASP A 29 -15.30 -27.07 -9.97
N ALA A 30 -14.87 -26.25 -9.00
CA ALA A 30 -13.49 -25.80 -8.93
C ALA A 30 -12.53 -26.98 -8.75
N ASN A 31 -11.38 -26.89 -9.40
CA ASN A 31 -10.27 -27.80 -9.20
C ASN A 31 -9.12 -27.11 -8.45
N PHE A 32 -8.16 -27.90 -7.99
CA PHE A 32 -6.99 -27.39 -7.25
C PHE A 32 -6.30 -26.24 -7.99
N LYS A 33 -6.10 -26.37 -9.30
CA LYS A 33 -5.43 -25.35 -10.13
C LYS A 33 -6.23 -24.05 -10.21
N SER A 34 -7.55 -24.11 -10.35
CA SER A 34 -8.40 -22.91 -10.39
C SER A 34 -8.42 -22.18 -9.05
N TRP A 35 -8.36 -22.92 -7.93
CA TRP A 35 -8.23 -22.31 -6.61
C TRP A 35 -6.87 -21.62 -6.43
N ILE A 36 -5.76 -22.27 -6.79
CA ILE A 36 -4.44 -21.64 -6.72
C ILE A 36 -4.36 -20.40 -7.61
N ALA A 37 -4.90 -20.46 -8.83
CA ALA A 37 -4.98 -19.30 -9.72
C ALA A 37 -5.78 -18.14 -9.11
N SER A 38 -6.80 -18.43 -8.29
CA SER A 38 -7.57 -17.39 -7.58
C SER A 38 -6.78 -16.67 -6.47
N LEU A 39 -5.76 -17.33 -5.91
CA LEU A 39 -4.86 -16.72 -4.91
C LEU A 39 -3.82 -15.80 -5.55
N HIS A 40 -3.43 -16.09 -6.79
CA HIS A 40 -2.38 -15.37 -7.53
C HIS A 40 -2.85 -15.01 -8.95
N PRO A 41 -3.83 -14.10 -9.11
CA PRO A 41 -4.32 -13.70 -10.43
C PRO A 41 -3.23 -13.08 -11.31
N GLU A 42 -2.15 -12.58 -10.72
CA GLU A 42 -0.97 -12.07 -11.42
C GLU A 42 -0.08 -13.16 -12.04
N ASN A 43 -0.15 -14.40 -11.54
CA ASN A 43 0.70 -15.50 -12.00
C ASN A 43 -0.07 -16.35 -13.02
N VAL A 44 -0.01 -15.92 -14.28
CA VAL A 44 -0.61 -16.65 -15.43
C VAL A 44 0.04 -18.03 -15.62
N THR A 45 1.29 -18.19 -15.19
CA THR A 45 2.01 -19.47 -15.22
C THR A 45 2.03 -20.06 -13.81
N LEU A 46 1.30 -21.17 -13.62
CA LEU A 46 1.33 -21.92 -12.37
C LEU A 46 2.74 -22.47 -12.12
N ASP A 47 3.19 -22.44 -10.87
CA ASP A 47 4.46 -23.03 -10.46
C ASP A 47 4.45 -24.53 -10.83
N PRO A 48 5.45 -25.05 -11.58
CA PRO A 48 5.53 -26.46 -11.94
C PRO A 48 5.49 -27.41 -10.74
N ARG A 49 5.87 -26.95 -9.54
CA ARG A 49 5.77 -27.73 -8.30
C ARG A 49 4.33 -28.09 -7.93
N LEU A 50 3.34 -27.36 -8.44
CA LEU A 50 1.92 -27.66 -8.26
C LEU A 50 1.45 -28.86 -9.08
N ASP A 51 2.24 -29.31 -10.05
CA ASP A 51 1.96 -30.54 -10.80
C ASP A 51 2.43 -31.79 -10.04
N ASN A 52 3.18 -31.64 -8.95
CA ASN A 52 3.52 -32.78 -8.08
C ASN A 52 2.26 -33.27 -7.36
N ALA A 53 1.80 -34.46 -7.74
CA ALA A 53 0.62 -35.11 -7.18
C ALA A 53 0.85 -35.72 -5.78
N ASN A 54 2.08 -35.64 -5.23
CA ASN A 54 2.39 -36.17 -3.91
C ASN A 54 1.90 -35.21 -2.80
N PRO A 55 0.86 -35.58 -2.01
CA PRO A 55 0.33 -34.71 -0.96
C PRO A 55 1.32 -34.46 0.18
N GLU A 56 2.30 -35.36 0.38
CA GLU A 56 3.31 -35.22 1.43
C GLU A 56 4.33 -34.13 1.11
N GLU A 57 4.53 -33.83 -0.18
CA GLU A 57 5.45 -32.79 -0.65
C GLU A 57 4.73 -31.47 -0.97
N ASN A 58 3.41 -31.51 -1.13
CA ASN A 58 2.58 -30.37 -1.50
C ASN A 58 1.50 -30.11 -0.45
N GLU A 59 1.85 -29.31 0.57
CA GLU A 59 0.94 -28.94 1.67
C GLU A 59 -0.36 -28.30 1.18
N TRP A 60 -0.32 -27.58 0.05
CA TRP A 60 -1.51 -26.96 -0.55
C TRP A 60 -2.48 -28.01 -1.10
N LEU A 61 -1.94 -29.07 -1.71
CA LEU A 61 -2.75 -30.18 -2.20
C LEU A 61 -3.37 -30.96 -1.05
N ALA A 62 -2.65 -31.12 0.08
CA ALA A 62 -3.19 -31.74 1.28
C ALA A 62 -4.36 -30.94 1.89
N ILE A 63 -4.24 -29.60 1.97
CA ILE A 63 -5.33 -28.72 2.42
C ILE A 63 -6.55 -28.80 1.48
N TRP A 64 -6.31 -28.86 0.17
CA TRP A 64 -7.36 -29.05 -0.82
C TRP A 64 -8.10 -30.37 -0.63
N ALA A 65 -7.36 -31.48 -0.54
CA ALA A 65 -7.93 -32.81 -0.37
C ALA A 65 -8.77 -32.89 0.92
N GLU A 66 -8.27 -32.34 2.03
CA GLU A 66 -9.00 -32.29 3.30
C GLU A 66 -10.36 -31.58 3.17
N ALA A 67 -10.40 -30.44 2.48
CA ALA A 67 -11.63 -29.66 2.32
C ALA A 67 -12.64 -30.30 1.35
N VAL A 68 -12.17 -31.03 0.33
CA VAL A 68 -13.04 -31.72 -0.63
C VAL A 68 -13.58 -33.01 -0.02
N SER A 69 -12.73 -33.82 0.63
CA SER A 69 -13.15 -35.07 1.27
C SER A 69 -14.17 -34.85 2.40
N GLY A 70 -14.14 -33.71 3.07
CA GLY A 70 -15.15 -33.34 4.08
C GLY A 70 -16.55 -33.07 3.51
N ARG A 71 -16.70 -32.80 2.20
CA ARG A 71 -18.02 -32.55 1.58
C ARG A 71 -18.79 -33.82 1.29
N ASP A 72 -18.08 -34.85 0.82
CA ASP A 72 -18.71 -36.11 0.41
C ASP A 72 -19.28 -36.84 1.63
N THR A 73 -18.70 -36.63 2.81
CA THR A 73 -19.16 -37.22 4.07
C THR A 73 -20.43 -36.55 4.62
N ASP A 74 -20.68 -35.27 4.30
CA ASP A 74 -21.88 -34.54 4.71
C ASP A 74 -23.08 -34.79 3.76
N ALA A 75 -22.82 -35.27 2.53
CA ALA A 75 -23.85 -35.49 1.51
C ALA A 75 -24.57 -36.86 1.65
N GLU A 76 -24.01 -37.84 2.36
CA GLU A 76 -24.61 -39.19 2.48
C GLU A 76 -25.74 -39.30 3.53
N VAL A 77 -26.05 -38.24 4.29
CA VAL A 77 -27.05 -38.30 5.39
C VAL A 77 -28.43 -37.71 5.02
N GLY A 78 -28.62 -37.20 3.79
CA GLY A 78 -29.89 -36.58 3.35
C GLY A 78 -30.47 -37.20 2.09
N GLY A 79 -31.14 -38.35 2.22
CA GLY A 79 -31.91 -38.95 1.13
C GLY A 79 -33.18 -38.17 0.77
N ASP A 80 -33.50 -38.21 -0.52
CA ASP A 80 -34.78 -37.87 -1.20
C ASP A 80 -35.07 -36.39 -1.54
N GLU A 81 -34.59 -35.92 -2.70
CA GLU A 81 -35.45 -35.39 -3.79
C GLU A 81 -34.63 -35.01 -5.05
N PRO A 82 -34.89 -35.58 -6.24
CA PRO A 82 -34.24 -35.15 -7.48
C PRO A 82 -34.95 -33.92 -8.06
N ALA A 83 -34.52 -32.73 -7.66
CA ALA A 83 -34.90 -31.48 -8.32
C ALA A 83 -34.12 -31.31 -9.63
N THR A 84 -34.73 -31.77 -10.73
CA THR A 84 -34.37 -31.40 -12.10
C THR A 84 -34.66 -29.92 -12.34
N LEU A 85 -33.73 -29.04 -11.96
CA LEU A 85 -33.81 -27.60 -12.27
C LEU A 85 -32.47 -27.08 -12.82
N THR A 86 -32.44 -27.11 -14.16
CA THR A 86 -31.92 -26.05 -15.05
C THR A 86 -30.43 -25.70 -15.02
N ASP A 87 -29.65 -26.46 -15.80
CA ASP A 87 -28.30 -26.12 -16.29
C ASP A 87 -28.24 -24.84 -17.18
N ALA A 88 -29.38 -24.20 -17.45
CA ALA A 88 -29.46 -23.01 -18.29
C ALA A 88 -29.05 -21.71 -17.58
N GLU A 89 -29.05 -21.67 -16.24
CA GLU A 89 -28.74 -20.45 -15.47
C GLU A 89 -27.26 -20.35 -15.05
N ALA A 90 -26.54 -21.47 -14.96
CA ALA A 90 -25.12 -21.49 -14.62
C ALA A 90 -24.21 -21.04 -15.79
N GLN A 91 -24.67 -21.15 -17.04
CA GLN A 91 -23.89 -20.70 -18.21
C GLN A 91 -24.02 -19.20 -18.51
N THR A 92 -25.06 -18.52 -18.01
CA THR A 92 -25.28 -17.10 -18.27
C THR A 92 -24.47 -16.16 -17.35
N THR A 93 -23.98 -16.64 -16.21
CA THR A 93 -23.13 -15.86 -15.29
C THR A 93 -21.65 -15.87 -15.67
N SER A 94 -21.12 -16.99 -16.17
CA SER A 94 -19.70 -17.09 -16.60
C SER A 94 -19.42 -16.38 -17.92
N ALA A 95 -20.40 -16.24 -18.82
CA ALA A 95 -20.24 -15.50 -20.08
C ALA A 95 -20.26 -13.96 -19.91
N ARG A 96 -20.74 -13.45 -18.76
CA ARG A 96 -20.83 -12.00 -18.47
C ARG A 96 -19.52 -11.38 -17.99
N GLN A 97 -18.53 -12.18 -17.60
CA GLN A 97 -17.28 -11.70 -17.02
C GLN A 97 -16.13 -11.54 -18.02
N ALA A 98 -16.31 -12.00 -19.27
CA ALA A 98 -15.27 -12.01 -20.29
C ALA A 98 -15.66 -11.21 -21.55
N GLN A 99 -16.45 -10.14 -21.43
CA GLN A 99 -16.61 -9.23 -22.57
C GLN A 99 -15.37 -8.30 -22.64
N PRO A 100 -14.50 -8.44 -23.65
CA PRO A 100 -13.45 -7.47 -23.89
C PRO A 100 -14.13 -6.12 -24.15
N LEU A 101 -13.78 -5.12 -23.35
CA LEU A 101 -14.23 -3.73 -23.50
C LEU A 101 -13.79 -3.20 -24.88
N ARG A 102 -14.58 -3.52 -25.92
CA ARG A 102 -14.43 -3.00 -27.29
C ARG A 102 -15.04 -1.61 -27.33
N GLY A 103 -14.28 -0.64 -26.88
CA GLY A 103 -14.60 0.78 -27.01
C GLY A 103 -13.33 1.63 -26.85
N TRP A 104 -13.32 2.81 -27.47
CA TRP A 104 -12.25 3.81 -27.36
C TRP A 104 -11.98 4.25 -25.90
N GLY A 105 -12.87 3.91 -24.97
CA GLY A 105 -12.71 4.14 -23.52
C GLY A 105 -11.40 3.59 -22.96
N GLY A 106 -10.90 2.46 -23.46
CA GLY A 106 -9.63 1.90 -22.97
C GLY A 106 -8.42 2.84 -23.16
N LEU A 107 -8.32 3.52 -24.31
CA LEU A 107 -7.19 4.42 -24.58
C LEU A 107 -7.29 5.72 -23.77
N VAL A 108 -8.50 6.28 -23.65
CA VAL A 108 -8.75 7.50 -22.87
C VAL A 108 -8.50 7.23 -21.38
N ASP A 109 -8.95 6.10 -20.87
CA ASP A 109 -8.72 5.71 -19.47
C ASP A 109 -7.24 5.47 -19.15
N ILE A 110 -6.51 4.82 -20.07
CA ILE A 110 -5.07 4.59 -19.91
C ILE A 110 -4.32 5.93 -19.95
N SER A 111 -4.61 6.80 -20.92
CA SER A 111 -3.93 8.09 -21.05
C SER A 111 -4.21 9.02 -19.87
N LEU A 112 -5.46 9.08 -19.39
CA LEU A 112 -5.81 9.79 -18.16
C LEU A 112 -5.12 9.19 -16.94
N GLY A 113 -5.13 7.86 -16.80
CA GLY A 113 -4.47 7.18 -15.68
C GLY A 113 -2.96 7.44 -15.65
N VAL A 114 -2.29 7.35 -16.80
CA VAL A 114 -0.87 7.67 -16.95
C VAL A 114 -0.61 9.15 -16.69
N GLY A 115 -1.41 10.05 -17.27
CA GLY A 115 -1.27 11.49 -17.07
C GLY A 115 -1.42 11.92 -15.61
N LEU A 116 -2.44 11.42 -14.91
CA LEU A 116 -2.66 11.66 -13.49
C LEU A 116 -1.51 11.08 -12.64
N SER A 117 -1.01 9.89 -12.99
CA SER A 117 0.11 9.26 -12.29
C SER A 117 1.41 10.05 -12.46
N LEU A 118 1.69 10.53 -13.67
CA LEU A 118 2.86 11.38 -13.96
C LEU A 118 2.74 12.74 -13.26
N ALA A 119 1.57 13.36 -13.27
CA ALA A 119 1.33 14.62 -12.57
C ALA A 119 1.53 14.47 -11.05
N ALA A 120 0.96 13.40 -10.45
CA ALA A 120 1.16 13.08 -9.05
C ALA A 120 2.64 12.80 -8.72
N GLY A 121 3.33 12.05 -9.58
CA GLY A 121 4.76 11.77 -9.45
C GLY A 121 5.62 13.03 -9.55
N GLY A 122 5.33 13.92 -10.49
CA GLY A 122 6.03 15.18 -10.68
C GLY A 122 5.84 16.14 -9.50
N LEU A 123 4.62 16.26 -9.00
CA LEU A 123 4.33 17.05 -7.79
C LEU A 123 5.03 16.49 -6.55
N ALA A 124 5.02 15.17 -6.36
CA ALA A 124 5.74 14.51 -5.29
C ALA A 124 7.26 14.73 -5.40
N GLY A 125 7.84 14.54 -6.59
CA GLY A 125 9.26 14.77 -6.82
C GLY A 125 9.68 16.22 -6.61
N GLY A 126 8.89 17.18 -7.10
CA GLY A 126 9.16 18.61 -6.94
C GLY A 126 9.08 19.07 -5.49
N THR A 127 8.09 18.58 -4.74
CA THR A 127 7.96 18.89 -3.30
C THR A 127 9.10 18.28 -2.47
N GLU A 128 9.53 17.06 -2.77
CA GLU A 128 10.70 16.44 -2.13
C GLU A 128 12.00 17.20 -2.44
N LEU A 129 12.21 17.63 -3.69
CA LEU A 129 13.38 18.45 -4.06
C LEU A 129 13.39 19.78 -3.30
N PHE A 130 12.25 20.46 -3.26
CA PHE A 130 12.11 21.71 -2.54
C PHE A 130 12.35 21.53 -1.03
N TYR A 131 11.78 20.47 -0.44
CA TYR A 131 12.00 20.09 0.95
C TYR A 131 13.49 19.80 1.24
N ALA A 132 14.18 19.08 0.35
CA ALA A 132 15.60 18.80 0.48
C ALA A 132 16.44 20.09 0.45
N CYS A 133 16.11 21.04 -0.42
CA CYS A 133 16.75 22.35 -0.45
C CYS A 133 16.55 23.11 0.88
N VAL A 134 15.33 23.17 1.40
CA VAL A 134 15.02 23.84 2.67
C VAL A 134 15.80 23.23 3.83
N LEU A 135 15.88 21.90 3.91
CA LEU A 135 16.67 21.22 4.93
C LEU A 135 18.17 21.46 4.79
N TRP A 136 18.69 21.48 3.56
CA TRP A 136 20.09 21.77 3.31
C TRP A 136 20.45 23.18 3.80
N THR A 137 19.59 24.18 3.51
CA THR A 137 19.75 25.54 4.03
C THR A 137 19.66 25.59 5.55
N ALA A 138 18.73 24.87 6.16
CA ALA A 138 18.59 24.80 7.62
C ALA A 138 19.85 24.23 8.29
N ARG A 139 20.44 23.17 7.70
CA ARG A 139 21.69 22.58 8.18
C ARG A 139 22.88 23.54 8.06
N GLY A 140 22.99 24.24 6.93
CA GLY A 140 24.03 25.26 6.74
C GLY A 140 23.91 26.39 7.76
N ALA A 141 22.70 26.90 7.97
CA ALA A 141 22.42 27.93 8.96
C ALA A 141 22.73 27.44 10.39
N TYR A 142 22.36 26.21 10.72
CA TYR A 142 22.66 25.61 12.02
C TYR A 142 24.16 25.40 12.26
N ALA A 143 24.90 24.95 11.24
CA ALA A 143 26.35 24.83 11.33
C ALA A 143 27.02 26.19 11.55
N ALA A 144 26.58 27.22 10.82
CA ALA A 144 27.05 28.60 11.03
C ALA A 144 26.74 29.10 12.44
N TYR A 145 25.54 28.79 12.97
CA TYR A 145 25.17 29.10 14.34
C TYR A 145 26.11 28.46 15.36
N GLN A 146 26.39 27.15 15.24
CA GLN A 146 27.29 26.46 16.16
C GLN A 146 28.68 27.07 16.17
N SER A 147 29.23 27.41 15.00
CA SER A 147 30.52 28.08 14.88
C SER A 147 30.52 29.47 15.53
N ALA A 148 29.43 30.22 15.40
CA ALA A 148 29.30 31.55 15.99
C ALA A 148 29.02 31.53 17.51
N ALA A 149 28.36 30.48 18.02
CA ALA A 149 28.06 30.33 19.45
C ALA A 149 29.31 30.11 20.32
N ALA A 150 30.42 29.67 19.71
CA ALA A 150 31.73 29.54 20.32
C ALA A 150 32.50 30.88 20.45
N MET A 151 31.98 31.97 19.86
CA MET A 151 32.60 33.30 19.95
C MET A 151 32.07 34.08 21.17
N ASP A 152 32.95 34.81 21.84
CA ASP A 152 32.61 35.64 22.99
C ASP A 152 32.05 37.03 22.61
N GLY A 153 31.19 37.59 23.46
CA GLY A 153 30.74 38.99 23.39
C GLY A 153 29.56 39.27 22.46
N VAL A 154 29.56 40.47 21.85
CA VAL A 154 28.43 41.02 21.04
C VAL A 154 28.11 40.17 19.80
N LEU A 155 29.10 39.44 19.27
CA LEU A 155 28.90 38.51 18.15
C LEU A 155 27.92 37.37 18.45
N ARG A 156 27.68 37.06 19.73
CA ARG A 156 26.72 36.02 20.14
C ARG A 156 25.28 36.39 19.83
N ILE A 157 24.94 37.68 19.80
CA ILE A 157 23.61 38.16 19.40
C ILE A 157 23.39 37.91 17.91
N PHE A 158 24.42 38.13 17.09
CA PHE A 158 24.36 37.84 15.65
C PHE A 158 24.29 36.33 15.36
N ALA A 159 24.81 35.47 16.25
CA ALA A 159 24.66 34.03 16.14
C ALA A 159 23.20 33.56 16.20
N ALA A 160 22.32 34.26 16.93
CA ALA A 160 20.92 33.87 17.06
C ALA A 160 20.14 33.89 15.72
N ILE A 161 20.58 34.72 14.75
CA ILE A 161 19.93 34.90 13.46
C ILE A 161 19.92 33.58 12.65
N PRO A 162 21.06 32.91 12.38
CA PRO A 162 21.07 31.61 11.70
C PRO A 162 20.25 30.53 12.43
N GLY A 163 20.23 30.54 13.77
CA GLY A 163 19.39 29.63 14.55
C GLY A 163 17.89 29.84 14.28
N LEU A 164 17.43 31.10 14.22
CA LEU A 164 16.05 31.45 13.88
C LEU A 164 15.71 31.10 12.43
N VAL A 165 16.64 31.34 11.49
CA VAL A 165 16.49 30.92 10.08
C VAL A 165 16.30 29.40 10.00
N ALA A 166 17.14 28.63 10.69
CA ALA A 166 17.01 27.17 10.71
C ALA A 166 15.65 26.72 11.28
N LEU A 167 15.17 27.33 12.37
CA LEU A 167 13.86 27.06 12.95
C LEU A 167 12.72 27.33 11.94
N VAL A 168 12.75 28.48 11.27
CA VAL A 168 11.75 28.85 10.26
C VAL A 168 11.78 27.85 9.11
N CYS A 169 12.95 27.49 8.60
CA CYS A 169 13.08 26.46 7.56
C CYS A 169 12.49 25.11 8.01
N TRP A 170 12.72 24.68 9.25
CA TRP A 170 12.12 23.45 9.79
C TRP A 170 10.59 23.53 9.85
N LEU A 171 10.03 24.67 10.26
CA LEU A 171 8.57 24.88 10.30
C LEU A 171 7.97 24.85 8.89
N VAL A 172 8.63 25.51 7.93
CA VAL A 172 8.23 25.47 6.50
C VAL A 172 8.27 24.04 5.98
N ALA A 173 9.32 23.27 6.27
CA ALA A 173 9.43 21.86 5.92
C ALA A 173 8.24 21.03 6.46
N TRP A 174 7.85 21.24 7.72
CA TRP A 174 6.67 20.59 8.31
C TRP A 174 5.37 21.01 7.63
N ALA A 175 5.19 22.30 7.36
CA ALA A 175 4.02 22.82 6.69
C ALA A 175 3.87 22.23 5.27
N LEU A 176 4.97 22.12 4.53
CA LEU A 176 4.99 21.51 3.19
C LEU A 176 4.56 20.04 3.22
N LEU A 177 5.00 19.27 4.22
CA LEU A 177 4.60 17.87 4.37
C LEU A 177 3.12 17.70 4.69
N VAL A 178 2.56 18.59 5.53
CA VAL A 178 1.13 18.61 5.81
C VAL A 178 0.36 18.99 4.54
N PHE A 179 0.80 20.04 3.85
CA PHE A 179 0.20 20.49 2.60
C PHE A 179 0.20 19.38 1.54
N GLN A 180 1.34 18.73 1.32
CA GLN A 180 1.48 17.61 0.39
C GLN A 180 0.52 16.47 0.73
N SER A 181 0.36 16.13 2.02
CA SER A 181 -0.61 15.11 2.44
C SER A 181 -2.04 15.48 2.07
N VAL A 182 -2.45 16.72 2.32
CA VAL A 182 -3.82 17.16 2.03
C VAL A 182 -4.03 17.19 0.52
N PHE A 183 -3.08 17.76 -0.22
CA PHE A 183 -3.15 17.88 -1.67
C PHE A 183 -3.25 16.52 -2.36
N GLN A 184 -2.50 15.53 -1.90
CA GLN A 184 -2.50 14.19 -2.49
C GLN A 184 -3.82 13.44 -2.25
N GLU A 185 -4.46 13.61 -1.10
CA GLU A 185 -5.80 13.07 -0.85
C GLU A 185 -6.83 13.76 -1.75
N LEU A 186 -6.78 15.10 -1.87
CA LEU A 186 -7.64 15.86 -2.79
C LEU A 186 -7.46 15.40 -4.24
N PHE A 187 -6.21 15.20 -4.68
CA PHE A 187 -5.90 14.73 -6.02
C PHE A 187 -6.41 13.31 -6.26
N SER A 188 -6.37 12.44 -5.24
CA SER A 188 -6.89 11.08 -5.33
C SER A 188 -8.42 11.08 -5.46
N VAL A 189 -9.12 11.93 -4.70
CA VAL A 189 -10.58 12.11 -4.79
C VAL A 189 -10.96 12.71 -6.14
N PHE A 190 -10.21 13.69 -6.63
CA PHE A 190 -10.42 14.28 -7.95
C PHE A 190 -10.21 13.25 -9.06
N GLY A 191 -9.13 12.46 -8.99
CA GLY A 191 -8.88 11.36 -9.94
C GLY A 191 -10.02 10.35 -9.96
N LEU A 192 -10.53 9.95 -8.78
CA LEU A 192 -11.72 9.08 -8.69
C LEU A 192 -12.91 9.71 -9.41
N PHE A 193 -13.22 10.99 -9.14
CA PHE A 193 -14.34 11.68 -9.76
C PHE A 193 -14.20 11.75 -11.29
N VAL A 194 -13.03 12.14 -11.80
CA VAL A 194 -12.76 12.19 -13.23
C VAL A 194 -12.91 10.81 -13.87
N THR A 195 -12.34 9.76 -13.27
CA THR A 195 -12.46 8.41 -13.82
C THR A 195 -13.91 7.91 -13.77
N VAL A 196 -14.68 8.19 -12.72
CA VAL A 196 -16.11 7.81 -12.67
C VAL A 196 -16.89 8.48 -13.80
N VAL A 197 -16.66 9.77 -14.04
CA VAL A 197 -17.36 10.54 -15.07
C VAL A 197 -16.95 10.10 -16.48
N VAL A 198 -15.66 9.85 -16.71
CA VAL A 198 -15.13 9.52 -18.05
C VAL A 198 -15.32 8.05 -18.42
N SER A 199 -15.00 7.12 -17.51
CA SER A 199 -15.04 5.68 -17.80
C SER A 199 -16.44 5.08 -17.69
N LEU A 200 -17.37 5.79 -17.02
CA LEU A 200 -18.68 5.29 -16.60
C LEU A 200 -18.60 3.94 -15.85
N ASN A 201 -17.42 3.59 -15.33
CA ASN A 201 -17.15 2.30 -14.71
C ASN A 201 -16.62 2.50 -13.27
N PRO A 202 -17.49 2.38 -12.25
CA PRO A 202 -17.12 2.64 -10.86
C PRO A 202 -16.05 1.68 -10.32
N ARG A 203 -15.99 0.44 -10.83
CA ARG A 203 -14.98 -0.55 -10.39
C ARG A 203 -13.58 -0.14 -10.82
N GLN A 204 -13.44 0.36 -12.05
CA GLN A 204 -12.15 0.80 -12.59
C GLN A 204 -11.68 2.09 -11.91
N ALA A 205 -12.59 3.04 -11.68
CA ALA A 205 -12.30 4.24 -10.90
C ALA A 205 -11.82 3.92 -9.48
N TRP A 206 -12.45 2.95 -8.82
CA TRP A 206 -12.03 2.50 -7.49
C TRP A 206 -10.63 1.89 -7.47
N SER A 207 -10.32 1.02 -8.45
CA SER A 207 -8.98 0.42 -8.58
C SER A 207 -7.89 1.48 -8.82
N GLN A 208 -8.17 2.48 -9.65
CA GLN A 208 -7.24 3.59 -9.88
C GLN A 208 -7.04 4.45 -8.61
N TYR A 209 -8.13 4.78 -7.91
CA TYR A 209 -8.08 5.48 -6.62
C TYR A 209 -7.20 4.74 -5.60
N GLU A 210 -7.39 3.43 -5.47
CA GLU A 210 -6.63 2.61 -4.52
C GLU A 210 -5.15 2.50 -4.89
N SER A 211 -4.84 2.53 -6.19
CA SER A 211 -3.47 2.56 -6.71
C SER A 211 -2.78 3.90 -6.42
N LEU A 212 -3.45 5.04 -6.71
CA LEU A 212 -2.96 6.38 -6.39
C LEU A 212 -2.73 6.55 -4.88
N ARG A 213 -3.68 6.08 -4.06
CA ARG A 213 -3.56 6.12 -2.60
C ARG A 213 -2.39 5.28 -2.08
N ARG A 214 -2.13 4.11 -2.68
CA ARG A 214 -0.97 3.26 -2.34
C ARG A 214 0.36 3.94 -2.68
N ILE A 215 0.48 4.55 -3.85
CA ILE A 215 1.68 5.31 -4.27
C ILE A 215 1.95 6.42 -3.27
N GLY A 216 0.92 7.19 -2.96
CA GLY A 216 1.03 8.29 -2.03
C GLY A 216 1.39 7.90 -0.60
N LYS A 217 0.85 6.77 -0.10
CA LYS A 217 1.29 6.18 1.18
C LYS A 217 2.77 5.79 1.16
N ARG A 218 3.28 5.26 0.04
CA ARG A 218 4.72 4.92 -0.10
C ARG A 218 5.59 6.17 -0.08
N VAL A 219 5.24 7.20 -0.84
CA VAL A 219 5.95 8.50 -0.84
C VAL A 219 6.01 9.07 0.58
N ARG A 220 4.87 9.10 1.28
CA ARG A 220 4.79 9.56 2.66
C ARG A 220 5.67 8.76 3.62
N CYS A 221 5.70 7.43 3.46
CA CYS A 221 6.57 6.57 4.26
C CYS A 221 8.06 6.88 4.03
N VAL A 222 8.46 7.17 2.80
CA VAL A 222 9.83 7.58 2.48
C VAL A 222 10.14 8.94 3.14
N ALA A 223 9.32 9.96 2.93
CA ALA A 223 9.47 11.28 3.54
C ALA A 223 9.57 11.22 5.08
N MET A 224 8.71 10.41 5.70
CA MET A 224 8.71 10.20 7.16
C MET A 224 9.95 9.47 7.66
N ARG A 225 10.56 8.58 6.85
CA ARG A 225 11.87 7.99 7.21
C ARG A 225 12.96 9.04 7.18
N THR A 226 12.98 9.91 6.18
CA THR A 226 13.94 11.02 6.07
C THR A 226 13.80 12.00 7.25
N LEU A 227 12.58 12.27 7.69
CA LEU A 227 12.31 13.02 8.92
C LEU A 227 12.78 12.28 10.18
N LYS A 228 12.56 10.96 10.26
CA LYS A 228 13.01 10.15 11.39
C LYS A 228 14.53 10.13 11.52
N THR A 229 15.27 10.13 10.42
CA THR A 229 16.74 10.31 10.46
C THR A 229 17.12 11.70 11.00
N GLY A 230 16.32 12.73 10.71
CA GLY A 230 16.43 14.06 11.34
C GLY A 230 16.00 14.12 12.81
N ARG A 231 15.36 13.08 13.36
CA ARG A 231 14.94 13.03 14.78
C ARG A 231 16.14 12.98 15.72
N THR A 232 17.26 12.45 15.25
CA THR A 232 18.57 12.49 15.91
C THR A 232 19.04 13.95 16.05
N GLU A 233 18.90 14.76 15.00
CA GLU A 233 19.20 16.20 15.01
C GLU A 233 18.24 16.98 15.93
N ARG A 234 16.96 16.62 15.97
CA ARG A 234 15.98 17.22 16.90
C ARG A 234 16.35 16.99 18.36
N ARG A 235 16.83 15.80 18.74
CA ARG A 235 17.31 15.53 20.10
C ARG A 235 18.43 16.49 20.48
N ILE A 236 19.39 16.69 19.59
CA ILE A 236 20.51 17.62 19.76
C ILE A 236 20.00 19.06 19.95
N LEU A 237 19.04 19.51 19.14
CA LEU A 237 18.43 20.84 19.27
C LEU A 237 17.64 21.02 20.57
N THR A 238 16.89 20.01 21.01
CA THR A 238 16.08 20.10 22.24
C THR A 238 16.98 20.11 23.49
N GLU A 239 18.04 19.31 23.46
CA GLU A 239 19.05 19.27 24.50
C GLU A 239 19.85 20.58 24.54
N TYR A 240 20.12 21.17 23.38
CA TYR A 240 20.76 22.48 23.25
C TYR A 240 19.91 23.64 23.80
N VAL A 241 18.61 23.70 23.48
CA VAL A 241 17.71 24.72 24.06
C VAL A 241 17.67 24.60 25.58
N ARG A 242 17.69 23.37 26.10
CA ARG A 242 17.73 23.11 27.54
C ARG A 242 19.04 23.59 28.17
N THR A 243 20.18 23.37 27.54
CA THR A 243 21.50 23.75 28.08
C THR A 243 21.88 25.21 27.87
N SER A 244 21.29 25.88 26.89
CA SER A 244 21.63 27.28 26.53
C SER A 244 20.75 28.32 27.23
N MET A 245 19.63 27.91 27.87
CA MET A 245 18.74 28.80 28.62
C MET A 245 18.84 28.78 30.17
N PRO A 246 19.93 28.36 30.85
CA PRO A 246 19.96 28.41 32.32
C PRO A 246 20.18 29.82 32.92
N THR A 247 20.55 30.84 32.12
CA THR A 247 21.01 32.14 32.65
C THR A 247 20.06 33.33 32.43
N LEU A 248 18.78 33.08 32.11
CA LEU A 248 17.74 34.13 32.06
C LEU A 248 16.79 34.06 33.27
N ARG A 249 17.35 33.74 34.44
CA ARG A 249 16.71 33.97 35.75
C ARG A 249 17.39 35.12 36.45
#